data_AF-A0AAP8N7S1-F1
#
_entry.id   AF-A0AAP8N7S1-F1
#
_cell.length_a   1.000
_cell.length_b   1.000
_cell.length_c   1.000
_cell.angle_alpha   90.00
_cell.angle_beta   90.00
_cell.angle_gamma   90.00
#
_symmetry.space_group_name_H-M   'P 1'
#
loop_
_entity.id
_entity.type
_entity.pdbx_description
1 polymer ?
#
loop_
_entity_poly.entity_id
_entity_poly.type
_entity_poly.pdbx_seq_one_letter_code
_entity_poly.pdbx_strand_id
1 'polypeptide(L)'
;VKEGKALPHIITYTFYENGIWMGGSGATLPVAIYMMFLAKSKLLKKVGRLAIGPSIFNVNEPIMFGVPIVLNPFLMIPFMIAPIAVLTVTYFGTSLGIFPHTTGTIIPWTTPYFISGYLMTGGKIMG
;
A
#
# COMPACT_ATOMS: atom_id res chain seq x y z
N VAL A 1 2.54 22.00 12.14
CA VAL A 1 1.41 22.90 11.82
C VAL A 1 1.10 23.70 13.08
N LYS A 2 1.06 25.04 13.01
CA LYS A 2 0.57 25.85 14.14
C LYS A 2 -0.90 25.45 14.40
N GLU A 3 -1.21 25.18 15.67
CA GLU A 3 -2.48 24.65 16.16
C GLU A 3 -3.70 25.26 15.45
N GLY A 4 -4.54 24.40 14.86
CA GLY A 4 -5.87 24.76 14.36
C GLY A 4 -6.02 25.13 12.87
N LYS A 5 -4.93 25.20 12.08
CA LYS A 5 -5.06 25.45 10.62
C LYS A 5 -5.32 24.16 9.83
N ALA A 6 -6.22 24.23 8.86
CA ALA A 6 -6.49 23.14 7.93
C ALA A 6 -5.21 22.71 7.21
N LEU A 7 -5.03 21.40 7.03
CA LEU A 7 -3.87 20.83 6.36
C LEU A 7 -3.91 21.22 4.87
N PRO A 8 -2.90 21.95 4.36
CA PRO A 8 -3.03 22.65 3.07
C PRO A 8 -2.80 21.75 1.85
N HIS A 9 -2.17 20.59 2.02
CA HIS A 9 -1.77 19.72 0.93
C HIS A 9 -2.35 18.32 1.13
N ILE A 10 -2.90 17.75 0.04
CA ILE A 10 -3.30 16.34 -0.02
C ILE A 10 -2.05 15.48 -0.21
N ILE A 11 -1.24 15.83 -1.21
CA ILE A 11 -0.01 15.11 -1.54
C ILE A 11 1.09 15.56 -0.60
N THR A 12 1.59 14.61 0.19
CA THR A 12 2.71 14.75 1.12
C THR A 12 3.61 13.52 0.97
N TYR A 13 4.81 13.56 1.56
CA TYR A 13 5.70 12.40 1.60
C TYR A 13 4.99 11.15 2.17
N THR A 14 4.38 11.28 3.34
CA THR A 14 3.66 10.18 4.01
C THR A 14 2.44 9.70 3.23
N PHE A 15 1.72 10.61 2.54
CA PHE A 15 0.63 10.22 1.64
C PHE A 15 1.13 9.29 0.53
N TYR A 16 2.27 9.61 -0.07
CA TYR A 16 2.86 8.81 -1.13
C TYR A 16 3.43 7.50 -0.61
N GLU A 17 4.33 7.56 0.37
CA GLU A 17 5.06 6.40 0.90
C GLU A 17 4.14 5.39 1.58
N ASN A 18 3.24 5.86 2.43
CA ASN A 18 2.44 4.98 3.27
C ASN A 18 1.01 4.80 2.76
N GLY A 19 0.46 5.80 2.05
CA GLY A 19 -0.92 5.76 1.56
C GLY A 19 -1.09 4.97 0.26
N ILE A 20 -0.07 4.94 -0.61
CA ILE A 20 -0.15 4.33 -1.94
C ILE A 20 0.43 2.91 -1.96
N TRP A 21 1.57 2.69 -1.29
CA TRP A 21 2.36 1.47 -1.41
C TRP A 21 1.93 0.34 -0.46
N MET A 22 0.68 -0.11 -0.59
CA MET A 22 0.15 -1.19 0.24
C MET A 22 0.86 -2.53 -0.01
N GLY A 23 1.67 -2.97 0.94
CA GLY A 23 2.41 -4.21 0.84
C GLY A 23 3.68 -4.15 0.02
N GLY A 24 4.15 -2.94 -0.32
CA GLY A 24 5.34 -2.67 -1.13
C GLY A 24 4.99 -2.07 -2.49
N SER A 25 5.86 -2.26 -3.48
CA SER A 25 5.57 -1.79 -4.83
C SER A 25 4.39 -2.57 -5.43
N GLY A 26 3.45 -1.86 -6.07
CA GLY A 26 2.38 -2.47 -6.86
C GLY A 26 1.17 -3.03 -6.10
N ALA A 27 0.94 -2.64 -4.84
CA ALA A 27 -0.15 -3.15 -4.00
C ALA A 27 -0.04 -4.68 -3.73
N THR A 28 1.14 -5.16 -3.34
CA THR A 28 1.50 -6.58 -3.27
C THR A 28 0.92 -7.35 -2.07
N LEU A 29 0.43 -6.69 -1.02
CA LEU A 29 -0.19 -7.38 0.12
C LEU A 29 -1.50 -8.12 -0.28
N PRO A 30 -2.45 -7.50 -1.00
CA PRO A 30 -3.57 -8.21 -1.60
C PRO A 30 -3.16 -9.40 -2.48
N VAL A 31 -2.07 -9.27 -3.24
CA VAL A 31 -1.54 -10.34 -4.08
C VAL A 31 -1.04 -11.51 -3.21
N ALA A 32 -0.35 -11.23 -2.11
CA ALA A 32 0.10 -12.23 -1.15
C ALA A 32 -1.10 -13.00 -0.53
N ILE A 33 -2.14 -12.27 -0.13
CA ILE A 33 -3.39 -12.83 0.42
C ILE A 33 -4.07 -13.72 -0.62
N TYR A 34 -4.22 -13.22 -1.86
CA TYR A 34 -4.79 -13.99 -2.96
C TYR A 34 -4.01 -15.28 -3.20
N MET A 35 -2.68 -15.20 -3.27
CA MET A 35 -1.82 -16.35 -3.48
C MET A 35 -1.93 -17.38 -2.35
N MET A 36 -1.97 -16.92 -1.10
CA MET A 36 -2.07 -17.79 0.08
C MET A 36 -3.40 -18.57 0.12
N PHE A 37 -4.52 -17.90 -0.14
CA PHE A 37 -5.85 -18.47 0.10
C PHE A 37 -6.60 -18.91 -1.17
N LEU A 38 -6.52 -18.12 -2.24
CA LEU A 38 -7.39 -18.24 -3.41
C LEU A 38 -6.70 -18.87 -4.64
N ALA A 39 -5.38 -18.82 -4.74
CA ALA A 39 -4.67 -19.38 -5.88
C ALA A 39 -4.86 -20.91 -5.98
N LYS A 40 -5.09 -21.43 -7.19
CA LYS A 40 -5.23 -22.87 -7.42
C LYS A 40 -3.88 -23.61 -7.42
N SER A 41 -2.81 -22.93 -7.83
CA SER A 41 -1.47 -23.50 -7.94
C SER A 41 -0.83 -23.73 -6.58
N LYS A 42 -0.31 -24.95 -6.35
CA LYS A 42 0.46 -25.28 -5.12
C LYS A 42 1.71 -24.41 -4.98
N LEU A 43 2.36 -24.05 -6.10
CA LEU A 43 3.52 -23.17 -6.09
C LEU A 43 3.13 -21.77 -5.60
N LEU A 44 2.06 -21.18 -6.18
CA LEU A 44 1.59 -19.85 -5.77
C LEU A 44 1.15 -19.82 -4.31
N LYS A 45 0.48 -20.87 -3.81
CA LYS A 45 0.16 -20.99 -2.38
C LYS A 45 1.41 -21.00 -1.49
N LYS A 46 2.48 -21.68 -1.90
CA LYS A 46 3.75 -21.68 -1.16
C LYS A 46 4.41 -20.30 -1.18
N VAL A 47 4.47 -19.64 -2.33
CA VAL A 47 5.01 -18.28 -2.47
C VAL A 47 4.21 -17.30 -1.61
N GLY A 48 2.88 -17.30 -1.69
CA GLY A 48 2.02 -16.44 -0.87
C GLY A 48 2.22 -16.64 0.64
N ARG A 49 2.42 -17.88 1.10
CA ARG A 49 2.71 -18.17 2.51
C ARG A 49 4.07 -17.63 2.98
N LEU A 50 5.08 -17.67 2.12
CA LEU A 50 6.41 -17.10 2.44
C LEU A 50 6.40 -15.58 2.35
N ALA A 51 5.61 -15.02 1.44
CA ALA A 51 5.58 -13.60 1.16
C ALA A 51 4.72 -12.78 2.15
N ILE A 52 3.69 -13.37 2.76
CA ILE A 52 2.73 -12.61 3.59
C ILE A 52 3.41 -11.83 4.72
N GLY A 53 4.39 -12.44 5.40
CA GLY A 53 5.08 -11.83 6.54
C GLY A 53 5.81 -10.56 6.10
N PRO A 54 6.74 -10.66 5.13
CA PRO A 54 7.37 -9.49 4.52
C PRO A 54 6.37 -8.47 3.97
N SER A 55 5.31 -8.91 3.29
CA SER A 55 4.31 -8.02 2.69
C SER A 55 3.49 -7.23 3.72
N ILE A 56 3.30 -7.73 4.94
CA ILE A 56 2.68 -6.93 6.02
C ILE A 56 3.53 -5.70 6.37
N PHE A 57 4.85 -5.82 6.24
CA PHE A 57 5.81 -4.73 6.47
C PHE A 57 6.25 -4.06 5.16
N ASN A 58 5.42 -4.14 4.13
CA ASN A 58 5.63 -3.54 2.81
C ASN A 58 6.87 -4.03 2.05
N VAL A 59 7.43 -5.18 2.42
CA VAL A 59 8.56 -5.85 1.74
C VAL A 59 8.00 -6.84 0.72
N ASN A 60 8.33 -6.69 -0.56
CA ASN A 60 7.65 -7.38 -1.66
C ASN A 60 8.54 -8.18 -2.61
N GLU A 61 9.85 -8.20 -2.37
CA GLU A 61 10.85 -9.00 -3.09
C GLU A 61 10.45 -10.48 -3.19
N PRO A 62 9.89 -11.13 -2.15
CA PRO A 62 9.43 -12.52 -2.26
C PRO A 62 8.36 -12.72 -3.34
N ILE A 63 7.52 -11.71 -3.62
CA ILE A 63 6.47 -11.77 -4.65
C ILE A 63 7.05 -11.39 -6.01
N MET A 64 7.82 -10.31 -6.05
CA MET A 64 8.44 -9.79 -7.28
C MET A 64 9.31 -10.84 -7.96
N PHE A 65 10.11 -11.57 -7.18
CA PHE A 65 11.00 -12.62 -7.68
C PHE A 65 10.36 -14.01 -7.64
N GLY A 66 9.43 -14.27 -6.73
CA GLY A 66 8.75 -15.57 -6.60
C GLY A 66 7.71 -15.86 -7.68
N VAL A 67 7.11 -14.82 -8.29
CA VAL A 67 6.12 -14.93 -9.38
C VAL A 67 6.61 -14.19 -10.64
N PRO A 68 7.91 -14.30 -10.94
CA PRO A 68 8.74 -13.37 -11.74
C PRO A 68 7.99 -12.18 -12.37
N ILE A 69 7.48 -11.26 -11.54
CA ILE A 69 6.66 -10.13 -12.01
C ILE A 69 7.49 -9.23 -12.93
N VAL A 70 8.75 -9.00 -12.56
CA VAL A 70 9.71 -8.16 -13.30
C VAL A 70 9.96 -8.68 -14.72
N LEU A 71 9.89 -10.00 -14.92
CA LEU A 71 10.21 -10.64 -16.21
C LEU A 71 8.96 -11.03 -17.01
N ASN A 72 7.76 -10.82 -16.47
CA ASN A 72 6.51 -11.19 -17.11
C ASN A 72 5.67 -9.94 -17.43
N PRO A 73 5.66 -9.47 -18.69
CA PRO A 73 4.91 -8.28 -19.10
C PRO A 73 3.41 -8.33 -18.74
N PHE A 74 2.80 -9.52 -18.76
CA PHE A 74 1.39 -9.68 -18.40
C PHE A 74 1.12 -9.41 -16.91
N LEU A 75 2.09 -9.67 -16.03
CA LEU A 75 2.00 -9.34 -14.61
C LEU A 75 2.52 -7.94 -14.30
N MET A 76 3.48 -7.45 -15.10
CA MET A 76 4.04 -6.10 -14.97
C MET A 76 2.98 -5.01 -15.25
N ILE A 77 2.12 -5.20 -16.25
CA ILE A 77 1.05 -4.24 -16.57
C ILE A 77 0.10 -3.99 -15.37
N PRO A 78 -0.56 -5.02 -14.79
CA PRO A 78 -1.44 -4.81 -13.64
C PRO A 78 -0.66 -4.30 -12.42
N PHE A 79 0.58 -4.72 -12.24
CA PHE A 79 1.46 -4.23 -11.18
C PHE A 79 1.72 -2.71 -11.26
N MET A 80 1.85 -2.16 -12.47
CA MET A 80 2.03 -0.71 -12.70
C MET A 80 0.71 0.07 -12.57
N ILE A 81 -0.42 -0.54 -12.95
CA ILE A 81 -1.74 0.11 -12.90
C ILE A 81 -2.26 0.15 -11.45
N ALA A 82 -2.00 -0.87 -10.64
CA ALA A 82 -2.45 -0.94 -9.25
C ALA A 82 -2.13 0.31 -8.41
N PRO A 83 -0.88 0.81 -8.34
CA PRO A 83 -0.57 2.00 -7.55
C PRO A 83 -1.20 3.28 -8.12
N ILE A 84 -1.43 3.35 -9.44
CA ILE A 84 -2.14 4.47 -10.07
C ILE A 84 -3.61 4.47 -9.64
N ALA A 85 -4.24 3.29 -9.59
CA ALA A 85 -5.61 3.15 -9.12
C ALA A 85 -5.72 3.54 -7.63
N VAL A 86 -4.80 3.06 -6.78
CA VAL A 86 -4.76 3.44 -5.36
C VAL A 86 -4.56 4.95 -5.20
N LEU A 87 -3.57 5.54 -5.89
CA LEU A 87 -3.34 6.98 -5.89
C LEU A 87 -4.60 7.76 -6.26
N THR A 88 -5.30 7.34 -7.31
CA THR A 88 -6.52 8.00 -7.80
C THR A 88 -7.61 7.96 -6.73
N VAL A 89 -7.89 6.78 -6.18
CA VAL A 89 -8.91 6.60 -5.13
C VAL A 89 -8.57 7.39 -3.88
N THR A 90 -7.32 7.31 -3.40
CA THR A 90 -6.89 8.02 -2.19
C THR A 90 -6.92 9.53 -2.39
N TYR A 91 -6.44 10.04 -3.53
CA TYR A 91 -6.46 11.47 -3.83
C TYR A 91 -7.88 12.04 -3.89
N PHE A 92 -8.76 11.42 -4.68
CA PHE A 92 -10.15 11.88 -4.77
C PHE A 92 -10.90 11.67 -3.46
N GLY A 93 -10.64 10.59 -2.74
CA GLY A 93 -11.21 10.35 -1.42
C GLY A 93 -10.82 11.43 -0.41
N THR A 94 -9.55 11.87 -0.38
CA THR A 94 -9.14 13.00 0.46
C THR A 94 -9.71 14.33 -0.03
N SER A 95 -9.74 14.57 -1.35
CA SER A 95 -10.30 15.80 -1.95
C SER A 95 -11.79 15.98 -1.66
N LEU A 96 -12.55 14.89 -1.66
CA LEU A 96 -13.99 14.87 -1.35
C LEU A 96 -14.27 14.87 0.17
N GLY A 97 -13.23 14.85 1.02
CA GLY A 97 -13.37 14.82 2.49
C GLY A 97 -13.75 13.46 3.07
N ILE A 98 -13.67 12.37 2.29
CA ILE A 98 -13.90 11.01 2.76
C ILE A 98 -12.73 10.53 3.61
N PHE A 99 -11.50 10.78 3.15
CA PHE A 99 -10.28 10.45 3.87
C PHE A 99 -9.67 11.69 4.52
N PRO A 100 -9.11 11.59 5.73
CA PRO A 100 -8.43 12.71 6.36
C PRO A 100 -7.12 13.05 5.64
N HIS A 101 -6.73 14.32 5.74
CA HIS A 101 -5.39 14.75 5.34
C HIS A 101 -4.32 14.18 6.28
N THR A 102 -3.12 13.97 5.75
CA THR A 102 -1.97 13.57 6.54
C THR A 102 -1.45 14.72 7.39
N THR A 103 -1.06 14.46 8.63
CA THR A 103 -0.65 15.47 9.60
C THR A 103 0.79 15.97 9.42
N GLY A 104 1.52 15.40 8.46
CA GLY A 104 2.96 15.64 8.27
C GLY A 104 3.86 14.79 9.17
N THR A 105 3.30 13.81 9.89
CA THR A 105 4.07 12.83 10.66
C THR A 105 4.83 11.91 9.70
N ILE A 106 6.15 11.81 9.87
CA ILE A 106 6.97 10.87 9.11
C ILE A 106 6.89 9.50 9.79
N ILE A 107 6.43 8.51 9.05
CA ILE A 107 6.24 7.14 9.53
C ILE A 107 7.13 6.24 8.68
N PRO A 108 7.86 5.28 9.27
CA PRO A 108 8.63 4.32 8.48
C PRO A 108 7.73 3.61 7.45
N TRP A 109 8.18 3.51 6.20
CA TRP A 109 7.44 2.84 5.13
C TRP A 109 7.20 1.35 5.42
N THR A 110 7.96 0.73 6.31
CA THR A 110 7.76 -0.65 6.76
C THR A 110 6.61 -0.81 7.76
N THR A 111 5.96 0.27 8.18
CA THR A 111 4.83 0.22 9.11
C THR A 111 3.64 -0.49 8.46
N PRO A 112 2.99 -1.46 9.13
CA PRO A 112 1.83 -2.15 8.58
C PRO A 112 0.74 -1.17 8.11
N TYR A 113 0.19 -1.42 6.92
CA TYR A 113 -0.63 -0.46 6.19
C TYR A 113 -1.75 0.19 7.04
N PHE A 114 -2.54 -0.62 7.76
CA PHE A 114 -3.63 -0.13 8.61
C PHE A 114 -3.15 0.72 9.81
N ILE A 115 -2.02 0.34 10.41
CA ILE A 115 -1.43 1.10 11.51
C ILE A 115 -0.89 2.43 10.96
N SER A 116 -0.31 2.40 9.76
CA SER A 116 0.22 3.58 9.10
C SER A 116 -0.86 4.60 8.75
N GLY A 117 -2.02 4.17 8.26
CA GLY A 117 -3.20 5.03 8.00
C GLY A 117 -3.66 5.80 9.24
N TYR A 118 -3.80 5.08 10.35
CA TYR A 118 -4.14 5.69 11.64
C TYR A 118 -3.10 6.72 12.09
N LEU A 119 -1.81 6.37 12.03
CA LEU A 119 -0.74 7.25 12.49
C LEU A 119 -0.54 8.47 11.59
N MET A 120 -0.66 8.32 10.26
CA MET A 120 -0.37 9.40 9.31
C MET A 120 -1.43 10.50 9.34
N THR A 121 -2.63 10.18 9.81
CA THR A 121 -3.78 11.09 9.91
C THR A 121 -3.99 11.63 11.32
N GLY A 122 -3.05 11.36 12.25
CA GLY A 122 -3.10 11.85 13.62
C GLY A 122 -4.11 11.11 14.50
N GLY A 123 -4.33 9.82 14.24
CA GLY A 123 -5.21 8.96 15.04
C GLY A 123 -6.65 8.89 14.51
N LYS A 124 -6.87 9.14 13.22
CA LYS A 124 -8.20 9.02 12.61
C LYS A 124 -8.40 7.62 12.02
N ILE A 125 -9.53 7.00 12.33
CA ILE A 125 -9.85 5.63 11.91
C ILE A 125 -10.05 5.53 10.38
N MET A 126 -10.49 6.62 9.75
CA MET A 126 -10.70 6.72 8.30
C MET A 126 -9.40 7.01 7.51
N GLY A 127 -8.25 6.97 8.18
CA GLY A 127 -6.94 7.22 7.60
C GLY A 127 -6.30 6.01 6.95
#